data_AF-A0A4Q1DFT1-F1
#
_entry.id   AF-A0A4Q1DFT1-F1
#
_cell.length_a   1.000
_cell.length_b   1.000
_cell.length_c   1.000
_cell.angle_alpha   90.00
_cell.angle_beta   90.00
_cell.angle_gamma   90.00
#
_symmetry.space_group_name_H-M   'P 1'
#
loop_
_entity.id
_entity.type
_entity.pdbx_description
1 polymer ?
#
loop_
_entity_poly.entity_id
_entity_poly.type
_entity_poly.pdbx_seq_one_letter_code
_entity_poly.pdbx_strand_id
1 'polypeptide(L)'
;MATETEIRKKIRCCKCGNIFTLLIDTAGEPVISVRCLYCNAPLVIDLRKYPTSETEVMRVAGDESPKTLPVYVLPEILDTEEKSTDS
;
A
#
# COMPACT_ATOMS: atom_id res chain seq x y z
N MET A 1 18.07 2.05 -7.59
CA MET A 1 17.13 1.79 -8.69
C MET A 1 15.80 1.50 -8.02
N ALA A 2 14.81 2.39 -8.12
CA ALA A 2 13.49 2.14 -7.55
C ALA A 2 12.80 1.11 -8.44
N THR A 3 12.51 -0.07 -7.91
CA THR A 3 11.64 -1.05 -8.55
C THR A 3 10.25 -0.43 -8.70
N GLU A 4 9.56 -0.67 -9.81
CA GLU A 4 8.24 -0.08 -10.19
C GLU A 4 7.09 -0.36 -9.20
N THR A 5 7.37 -0.83 -7.99
CA THR A 5 6.44 -1.38 -7.00
C THR A 5 6.41 -0.57 -5.71
N GLU A 6 7.32 0.38 -5.54
CA GLU A 6 7.33 1.30 -4.40
C GLU A 6 6.41 2.50 -4.66
N ILE A 7 5.43 2.71 -3.79
CA ILE A 7 4.52 3.87 -3.89
C ILE A 7 4.60 4.71 -2.62
N ARG A 8 4.54 6.03 -2.77
CA ARG A 8 4.46 6.95 -1.63
C ARG A 8 2.99 7.13 -1.24
N LYS A 9 2.64 6.82 0.01
CA LYS A 9 1.28 6.94 0.53
C LYS A 9 1.23 7.64 1.87
N LYS A 10 0.12 8.37 2.10
CA LYS A 10 -0.23 8.91 3.42
C LYS A 10 -0.79 7.77 4.25
N ILE A 11 -0.38 7.70 5.50
CA ILE A 11 -0.75 6.66 6.45
C ILE A 11 -1.27 7.36 7.70
N ARG A 12 -2.47 6.99 8.14
CA ARG A 12 -3.04 7.45 9.41
C ARG A 12 -2.80 6.43 10.50
N CYS A 13 -2.16 6.86 11.58
CA CYS A 13 -1.98 6.04 12.78
C CYS A 13 -3.30 5.85 13.52
N CYS A 14 -3.73 4.61 13.76
CA CYS A 14 -4.92 4.32 14.56
C CYS A 14 -4.77 4.70 16.04
N LYS A 15 -3.55 4.69 16.58
CA LYS A 15 -3.28 5.00 18.00
C LYS A 15 -3.30 6.50 18.32
N CYS A 16 -2.70 7.33 17.48
CA CYS A 16 -2.55 8.77 17.76
C CYS A 16 -3.23 9.69 16.75
N GLY A 17 -3.83 9.15 15.69
CA GLY A 17 -4.54 9.92 14.65
C GLY A 17 -3.63 10.71 13.70
N ASN A 18 -2.33 10.83 14.00
CA ASN A 18 -1.41 11.57 13.14
C ASN A 18 -1.24 10.91 11.77
N ILE A 19 -1.15 11.76 10.74
CA ILE A 19 -0.90 11.35 9.36
C ILE A 19 0.57 11.59 9.02
N PHE A 20 1.21 10.59 8.46
CA PHE A 20 2.59 10.66 7.96
C PHE A 20 2.68 10.00 6.58
N THR A 21 3.76 10.28 5.87
CA THR A 21 3.96 9.73 4.54
C THR A 21 5.09 8.71 4.58
N LEU A 22 4.86 7.52 4.03
CA LEU A 22 5.90 6.51 3.83
C LEU A 22 5.95 6.06 2.37
N LEU A 23 7.13 5.62 1.98
CA LEU A 23 7.31 4.77 0.81
C LEU A 23 6.94 3.35 1.24
N ILE A 24 5.95 2.75 0.57
CA ILE A 24 5.53 1.37 0.82
C ILE A 24 5.84 0.54 -0.42
N ASP A 25 6.45 -0.62 -0.23
CA ASP A 25 6.57 -1.60 -1.30
C ASP A 25 5.25 -2.37 -1.41
N THR A 26 4.66 -2.33 -2.59
CA THR A 26 3.39 -3.02 -2.88
C THR A 26 3.60 -4.36 -3.58
N ALA A 27 4.83 -4.69 -3.98
CA ALA A 27 5.14 -6.01 -4.51
C ALA A 27 5.66 -6.91 -3.39
N GLY A 28 4.80 -7.79 -2.91
CA GLY A 28 5.19 -8.82 -1.94
C GLY A 28 4.04 -9.18 -1.01
N GLU A 29 4.35 -9.19 0.29
CA GLU A 29 3.39 -9.43 1.36
C GLU A 29 2.29 -8.35 1.34
N PRO A 30 1.01 -8.73 1.28
CA PRO A 30 -0.09 -7.76 1.28
C PRO A 30 -0.29 -7.12 2.67
N VAL A 31 0.44 -7.57 3.69
CA VAL A 31 0.40 -7.05 5.05
C VAL A 31 1.72 -6.36 5.35
N ILE A 32 1.69 -5.04 5.54
CA ILE A 32 2.87 -4.22 5.78
C ILE A 32 2.93 -3.85 7.26
N SER A 33 4.00 -4.24 7.95
CA SER A 33 4.27 -3.81 9.33
C SER A 33 5.07 -2.50 9.32
N VAL A 34 4.55 -1.45 9.97
CA VAL A 34 5.24 -0.15 10.09
C VAL A 34 5.18 0.35 11.53
N ARG A 35 5.99 1.36 11.86
CA ARG A 35 5.91 2.07 13.14
C ARG A 35 5.46 3.51 12.90
N CYS A 36 4.61 4.04 13.78
CA CYS A 36 4.22 5.44 13.72
C CYS A 36 5.43 6.35 13.97
N LEU A 37 5.68 7.32 13.10
CA LEU A 37 6.78 8.28 13.27
C LEU A 37 6.59 9.24 14.47
N TYR A 38 5.36 9.35 15.00
CA TYR A 38 5.03 10.28 16.08
C TYR A 38 4.93 9.59 17.45
N CYS A 39 4.15 8.51 17.56
CA CYS A 39 3.95 7.80 18.84
C CYS A 39 4.73 6.47 18.95
N ASN A 40 5.48 6.09 17.90
CA ASN A 40 6.24 4.84 17.83
C ASN A 40 5.41 3.55 18.03
N ALA A 41 4.07 3.63 17.94
CA ALA A 41 3.20 2.47 18.03
C ALA A 41 3.48 1.49 16.87
N PRO A 42 3.47 0.17 17.12
CA PRO A 42 3.50 -0.83 16.07
C PRO A 42 2.16 -0.85 15.33
N LEU A 43 2.21 -0.71 14.02
CA LEU A 43 1.05 -0.59 13.14
C LEU A 43 1.13 -1.63 12.02
N VAL A 44 -0.04 -2.03 11.53
CA VAL A 44 -0.17 -2.93 10.38
C VAL A 44 -1.05 -2.28 9.33
N ILE A 45 -0.68 -2.42 8.06
CA ILE A 45 -1.48 -2.01 6.91
C ILE A 45 -1.80 -3.29 6.13
N ASP A 46 -3.06 -3.67 6.07
CA ASP A 46 -3.52 -4.80 5.27
C ASP A 46 -4.05 -4.29 3.93
N LEU A 47 -3.28 -4.53 2.86
CA LEU A 47 -3.64 -4.15 1.50
C LEU A 47 -4.78 -5.02 0.93
N ARG A 48 -5.06 -6.20 1.49
CA ARG A 48 -6.15 -7.10 1.04
C ARG A 48 -7.53 -6.47 1.22
N LYS A 49 -7.63 -5.44 2.05
CA LYS A 49 -8.88 -4.73 2.37
C LYS A 49 -9.30 -3.76 1.28
N TYR A 50 -8.40 -3.44 0.35
CA TYR A 50 -8.67 -2.52 -0.73
C TYR A 50 -9.08 -3.28 -2.00
N PRO A 51 -10.08 -2.79 -2.73
CA PRO A 51 -10.51 -3.43 -3.97
C PRO A 51 -9.39 -3.39 -5.01
N THR A 52 -9.26 -4.47 -5.78
CA THR A 52 -8.42 -4.50 -6.97
C THR A 52 -9.25 -4.07 -8.18
N SER A 53 -8.75 -3.11 -8.96
CA SER A 53 -9.29 -2.78 -10.26
C SER A 53 -8.46 -3.45 -11.33
N GLU A 54 -9.10 -3.99 -12.35
CA GLU A 54 -8.43 -4.34 -13.60
C GLU A 54 -8.15 -3.04 -14.36
N THR A 55 -6.91 -2.83 -14.78
CA THR A 55 -6.55 -1.71 -15.67
C THR A 55 -5.91 -2.28 -16.93
N GLU A 56 -6.42 -1.88 -18.08
CA GLU A 56 -5.79 -2.16 -19.37
C GLU A 56 -4.56 -1.28 -19.52
N VAL A 57 -3.37 -1.89 -19.50
CA VAL A 57 -2.13 -1.17 -19.74
C VAL A 57 -1.79 -1.28 -21.24
N MET A 58 -1.99 -0.20 -21.99
CA MET A 58 -1.44 -0.09 -23.34
C MET A 58 0.07 0.19 -23.23
N ARG A 59 0.91 -0.80 -23.56
CA ARG A 59 2.35 -0.56 -23.70
C ARG A 59 2.61 0.24 -24.97
N VAL A 60 3.42 1.31 -24.86
CA VAL A 60 3.80 2.15 -26.00
C VAL A 60 4.73 1.35 -26.93
N ALA A 61 4.31 1.28 -28.20
CA ALA A 61 5.03 0.83 -29.40
C ALA A 61 5.67 -0.57 -29.35
N GLY A 62 4.88 -1.62 -29.65
CA GLY A 62 5.41 -2.90 -30.15
C GLY A 62 4.63 -4.16 -29.79
N ASP A 63 3.73 -4.13 -28.80
CA ASP A 63 2.94 -5.31 -28.38
C ASP A 63 1.49 -5.22 -28.92
N GLU A 64 1.05 -6.21 -29.71
CA GLU A 64 -0.24 -6.23 -30.42
C GLU A 64 -1.47 -6.57 -29.53
N SER A 65 -1.38 -6.54 -28.20
CA SER A 65 -2.55 -6.85 -27.35
C SER A 65 -2.52 -6.16 -25.99
N PRO A 66 -3.63 -5.52 -25.55
CA PRO A 66 -3.74 -4.98 -24.20
C PRO A 66 -3.62 -6.12 -23.18
N LYS A 67 -2.77 -5.93 -22.16
CA LYS A 67 -2.68 -6.83 -21.02
C LYS A 67 -3.46 -6.24 -19.86
N THR A 68 -4.44 -6.99 -19.37
CA THR A 68 -5.18 -6.68 -18.15
C THR A 68 -4.32 -7.07 -16.94
N LEU A 69 -4.00 -6.10 -16.08
CA LEU A 69 -3.30 -6.37 -14.81
C LEU A 69 -4.18 -5.90 -13.63
N PRO A 70 -4.25 -6.68 -12.53
CA PRO A 70 -4.93 -6.25 -11.31
C PRO A 70 -4.06 -5.22 -10.57
N VAL A 71 -4.62 -4.04 -10.30
CA VAL A 71 -3.98 -2.96 -9.52
C VAL A 71 -4.84 -2.66 -8.30
N TYR A 72 -4.25 -2.60 -7.11
CA TYR A 72 -4.97 -2.20 -5.89
C TYR A 72 -5.39 -0.73 -5.96
N VAL A 73 -6.68 -0.45 -5.79
CA VAL A 73 -7.21 0.92 -5.69
C VAL A 73 -7.04 1.39 -4.26
N LEU A 74 -5.87 1.95 -3.99
CA LEU A 74 -5.52 2.44 -2.66
C LEU A 74 -6.03 3.86 -2.44
N PRO A 75 -6.73 4.14 -1.32
CA PRO A 75 -7.20 5.49 -0.99
C PRO A 75 -6.03 6.48 -0.84
N GLU A 76 -6.35 7.76 -0.74
CA GLU A 76 -5.33 8.81 -0.53
C GLU A 76 -4.60 8.61 0.80
N ILE A 77 -5.34 8.20 1.83
CA ILE A 77 -4.84 7.89 3.17
C ILE A 77 -5.13 6.43 3.47
N LEU A 78 -4.10 5.66 3.78
CA LEU A 78 -4.20 4.30 4.28
C LEU A 78 -4.39 4.34 5.79
N ASP A 79 -5.46 3.76 6.29
CA ASP A 79 -5.66 3.59 7.72
C ASP A 79 -4.87 2.34 8.18
N THR A 80 -4.21 2.46 9.34
CA THR A 80 -3.50 1.34 9.97
C THR A 80 -4.36 0.64 11.01
N GLU A 81 -4.03 -0.61 11.32
CA GLU A 81 -4.59 -1.36 12.44
C GLU A 81 -3.53 -1.57 13.52
N GLU A 82 -4.00 -1.84 14.74
CA GLU A 82 -3.10 -2.26 15.80
C GLU A 82 -2.51 -3.63 15.44
N LYS A 83 -1.19 -3.77 15.57
CA LYS A 83 -0.59 -5.10 15.51
C LYS A 83 -1.06 -5.88 16.73
N SER A 84 -2.10 -6.70 16.58
CA SER A 84 -2.45 -7.70 17.58
C SER A 84 -1.24 -8.61 17.73
N THR A 85 -0.47 -8.42 18.79
CA THR A 85 0.41 -9.46 19.31
C THR A 85 -0.53 -10.55 19.81
N ASP A 86 -0.90 -11.48 18.93
CA ASP A 86 -1.45 -12.76 19.38
C ASP A 86 -0.41 -13.37 20.33
N SER A 87 -0.89 -13.66 21.53
CA SER A 87 -0.12 -14.00 22.73
C SER A 87 0.42 -15.42 22.69
#